data_AF-B2IVP3-F1
#
_entry.id   AF-B2IVP3-F1
#
_cell.length_a   1.000
_cell.length_b   1.000
_cell.length_c   1.000
_cell.angle_alpha   90.00
_cell.angle_beta   90.00
_cell.angle_gamma   90.00
#
_symmetry.space_group_name_H-M   'P 1'
#
loop_
_entity.id
_entity.type
_entity.pdbx_description
1 polymer ?
#
loop_
_entity_poly.entity_id
_entity_poly.type
_entity_poly.pdbx_seq_one_letter_code
_entity_poly.pdbx_strand_id
1 'polypeptide(L)'
;MLNDISTTFNKKTRPGLSDRNFDVPLLKAIIYDQIKIYNRQYCIKVYLKDKITKYDGSDKVYSFVDQELKSVLLNEANLQFSKALYNWSIYKKLVSKGLWSWACVTLYYAQFYCINGLLNIQGNAFSRPKLLTNIGKEKETVFHVYTEDFAAGKFIFEMRNYKPHEDVWRQYYNVYKNYRYKISSYNELYQYDIDNQFAILEIRHRANYDTAFLLEDFIEYLLPTNELEDFALKMQPNIFETSWTEDEFLKLEYIASLRIKLLFDILHEILGISSHLETIRKDLYLERASMLNNLKDDTPVKDCFLNWIDENNIII
;
A
#
# COMPACT_ATOMS: atom_id res chain seq x y z
N MET A 1 4.97 -21.17 -18.73
CA MET A 1 5.55 -20.58 -19.95
C MET A 1 4.87 -19.24 -20.19
N LEU A 2 5.63 -18.18 -20.47
CA LEU A 2 5.08 -16.84 -20.71
C LEU A 2 4.45 -16.81 -22.11
N ASN A 3 3.16 -16.52 -22.18
CA ASN A 3 2.41 -16.53 -23.44
C ASN A 3 2.03 -15.10 -23.81
N ASP A 4 2.48 -14.61 -24.97
CA ASP A 4 1.99 -13.34 -25.53
C ASP A 4 0.53 -13.52 -25.95
N ILE A 5 -0.38 -12.77 -25.33
CA ILE A 5 -1.83 -12.80 -25.58
C ILE A 5 -2.34 -11.45 -26.11
N SER A 6 -1.45 -10.59 -26.60
CA SER A 6 -1.78 -9.20 -26.97
C SER A 6 -2.90 -9.11 -28.01
N THR A 7 -2.98 -10.08 -28.94
CA THR A 7 -4.00 -10.11 -30.01
C THR A 7 -5.36 -10.64 -29.54
N THR A 8 -5.39 -11.45 -28.49
CA THR A 8 -6.62 -12.05 -27.94
C THR A 8 -7.12 -11.35 -26.68
N PHE A 9 -6.29 -10.53 -26.05
CA PHE A 9 -6.65 -9.83 -24.82
C PHE A 9 -7.63 -8.68 -25.10
N ASN A 10 -8.87 -8.86 -24.68
CA ASN A 10 -9.88 -7.81 -24.77
C ASN A 10 -9.70 -6.80 -23.63
N LYS A 11 -9.15 -5.61 -23.93
CA LYS A 11 -9.00 -4.54 -22.93
C LYS A 11 -10.33 -4.12 -22.28
N LYS A 12 -11.50 -4.40 -22.90
CA LYS A 12 -12.82 -4.15 -22.28
C LYS A 12 -13.15 -5.11 -21.14
N THR A 13 -12.55 -6.32 -21.09
CA THR A 13 -12.77 -7.28 -19.99
C THR A 13 -11.83 -7.05 -18.81
N ARG A 14 -10.85 -6.14 -18.96
CA ARG A 14 -9.90 -5.75 -17.91
C ARG A 14 -10.56 -5.45 -16.55
N PRO A 15 -11.66 -4.68 -16.46
CA PRO A 15 -12.30 -4.41 -15.16
C PRO A 15 -12.72 -5.68 -14.42
N GLY A 16 -13.21 -6.71 -15.14
CA GLY A 16 -13.62 -7.97 -14.52
C GLY A 16 -12.48 -8.82 -13.97
N LEU A 17 -11.24 -8.55 -14.37
CA LEU A 17 -10.04 -9.17 -13.82
C LEU A 17 -9.51 -8.37 -12.63
N SER A 18 -9.48 -7.05 -12.79
CA SER A 18 -8.86 -6.14 -11.84
C SER A 18 -9.70 -5.91 -10.59
N ASP A 19 -11.03 -5.93 -10.71
CA ASP A 19 -11.95 -5.54 -9.64
C ASP A 19 -12.31 -6.70 -8.70
N ARG A 20 -11.72 -7.87 -8.92
CA ARG A 20 -11.93 -9.05 -8.06
C ARG A 20 -11.34 -8.81 -6.68
N ASN A 21 -12.10 -9.20 -5.66
CA ASN A 21 -11.62 -9.28 -4.30
C ASN A 21 -11.82 -10.70 -3.77
N PHE A 22 -10.93 -11.11 -2.89
CA PHE A 22 -10.93 -12.38 -2.19
C PHE A 22 -10.97 -12.07 -0.69
N ASP A 23 -11.88 -12.71 0.03
CA ASP A 23 -11.91 -12.59 1.49
C ASP A 23 -10.66 -13.22 2.12
N VAL A 24 -10.39 -12.88 3.38
CA VAL A 24 -9.20 -13.39 4.07
C VAL A 24 -9.20 -14.92 4.17
N PRO A 25 -10.30 -15.62 4.52
CA PRO A 25 -10.35 -17.09 4.50
C PRO A 25 -9.97 -17.73 3.15
N LEU A 26 -10.37 -17.15 2.03
CA LEU A 26 -10.04 -17.62 0.69
C LEU A 26 -8.59 -17.32 0.32
N LEU A 27 -8.12 -16.09 0.59
CA LEU A 27 -6.71 -15.72 0.42
C LEU A 27 -5.82 -16.69 1.16
N LYS A 28 -6.16 -16.96 2.43
CA LYS A 28 -5.58 -17.98 3.26
C LYS A 28 -5.51 -19.30 2.49
N ALA A 29 -6.64 -19.92 2.16
CA ALA A 29 -6.67 -21.21 1.47
C ALA A 29 -5.81 -21.26 0.18
N ILE A 30 -5.80 -20.19 -0.62
CA ILE A 30 -5.10 -20.12 -1.91
C ILE A 30 -3.58 -19.89 -1.77
N ILE A 31 -3.15 -19.22 -0.71
CA ILE A 31 -1.76 -18.83 -0.45
C ILE A 31 -0.98 -19.98 0.20
N TYR A 32 -1.61 -20.94 0.89
CA TYR A 32 -0.89 -21.97 1.67
C TYR A 32 -0.28 -23.12 0.90
N ASP A 33 -0.74 -23.42 -0.31
CA ASP A 33 -0.40 -24.73 -0.89
C ASP A 33 1.10 -24.86 -1.23
N GLN A 34 1.83 -23.74 -1.45
CA GLN A 34 3.21 -23.78 -1.97
C GLN A 34 4.14 -22.61 -1.57
N ILE A 35 3.72 -21.66 -0.72
CA ILE A 35 4.55 -20.47 -0.46
C ILE A 35 5.75 -20.79 0.42
N LYS A 36 6.91 -20.47 -0.09
CA LYS A 36 8.17 -20.47 0.63
C LYS A 36 8.86 -19.16 0.30
N ILE A 37 8.80 -18.19 1.21
CA ILE A 37 9.44 -16.88 1.03
C ILE A 37 10.94 -17.08 1.28
N TYR A 38 11.62 -17.69 0.33
CA TYR A 38 13.04 -18.02 0.45
C TYR A 38 13.94 -16.79 0.33
N ASN A 39 13.50 -15.78 -0.42
CA ASN A 39 14.27 -14.58 -0.66
C ASN A 39 13.39 -13.34 -0.48
N ARG A 40 13.49 -12.71 0.68
CA ARG A 40 12.76 -11.46 1.01
C ARG A 40 13.22 -10.25 0.19
N GLN A 41 14.36 -10.35 -0.52
CA GLN A 41 14.79 -9.33 -1.49
C GLN A 41 14.12 -9.50 -2.86
N TYR A 42 13.44 -10.63 -3.10
CA TYR A 42 12.72 -10.87 -4.33
C TYR A 42 11.37 -10.14 -4.32
N CYS A 43 11.39 -8.96 -4.92
CA CYS A 43 10.23 -8.08 -5.08
C CYS A 43 9.68 -8.19 -6.50
N ILE A 44 8.48 -7.66 -6.76
CA ILE A 44 7.83 -7.79 -8.08
C ILE A 44 8.71 -7.22 -9.18
N LYS A 45 9.44 -6.14 -8.88
CA LYS A 45 10.38 -5.53 -9.82
C LYS A 45 11.48 -6.48 -10.28
N VAL A 46 12.06 -7.26 -9.36
CA VAL A 46 13.13 -8.22 -9.70
C VAL A 46 12.53 -9.42 -10.42
N TYR A 47 11.41 -9.96 -9.90
CA TYR A 47 10.67 -11.05 -10.52
C TYR A 47 10.35 -10.77 -12.00
N LEU A 48 9.78 -9.60 -12.30
CA LEU A 48 9.45 -9.23 -13.67
C LEU A 48 10.68 -9.06 -14.56
N LYS A 49 11.79 -8.51 -14.03
CA LYS A 49 13.03 -8.36 -14.79
C LYS A 49 13.61 -9.71 -15.21
N ASP A 50 13.49 -10.72 -14.35
CA ASP A 50 14.01 -12.06 -14.61
C ASP A 50 13.13 -12.85 -15.60
N LYS A 51 11.80 -12.68 -15.54
CA LYS A 51 10.85 -13.38 -16.44
C LYS A 51 10.66 -12.67 -17.78
N ILE A 52 10.73 -11.33 -17.80
CA ILE A 52 10.52 -10.49 -18.99
C ILE A 52 11.72 -9.56 -19.13
N THR A 53 12.77 -9.99 -19.84
CA THR A 53 14.05 -9.28 -19.90
C THR A 53 14.11 -8.17 -20.95
N LYS A 54 13.21 -8.19 -21.94
CA LYS A 54 13.18 -7.27 -23.08
C LYS A 54 11.90 -6.44 -23.10
N TYR A 55 12.05 -5.18 -23.53
CA TYR A 55 10.92 -4.31 -23.82
C TYR A 55 10.36 -4.62 -25.21
N ASP A 56 9.10 -5.07 -25.25
CA ASP A 56 8.46 -5.55 -26.48
C ASP A 56 7.34 -4.62 -27.01
N GLY A 57 7.13 -3.46 -26.37
CA GLY A 57 6.13 -2.46 -26.78
C GLY A 57 5.20 -2.01 -25.66
N SER A 58 4.55 -0.85 -25.84
CA SER A 58 3.80 -0.13 -24.80
C SER A 58 2.44 -0.72 -24.41
N ASP A 59 2.04 -1.81 -25.04
CA ASP A 59 0.72 -2.42 -24.91
C ASP A 59 0.79 -3.95 -24.94
N LYS A 60 1.99 -4.50 -24.71
CA LYS A 60 2.19 -5.93 -24.68
C LYS A 60 1.51 -6.54 -23.47
N VAL A 61 0.82 -7.65 -23.71
CA VAL A 61 0.09 -8.39 -22.70
C VAL A 61 0.55 -9.84 -22.69
N TYR A 62 0.93 -10.32 -21.53
CA TYR A 62 1.34 -11.71 -21.32
C TYR A 62 0.42 -12.40 -20.33
N SER A 63 0.20 -13.69 -20.53
CA SER A 63 -0.38 -14.59 -19.53
C SER A 63 0.69 -15.53 -19.01
N PHE A 64 0.70 -15.77 -17.70
CA PHE A 64 1.63 -16.69 -17.07
C PHE A 64 0.95 -17.46 -15.95
N VAL A 65 1.25 -18.76 -15.87
CA VAL A 65 0.89 -19.59 -14.72
C VAL A 65 2.15 -19.77 -13.89
N ASP A 66 2.19 -19.18 -12.70
CA ASP A 66 3.32 -19.27 -11.79
C ASP A 66 2.88 -19.10 -10.33
N GLN A 67 3.05 -20.17 -9.55
CA GLN A 67 2.72 -20.19 -8.12
C GLN A 67 3.70 -19.35 -7.29
N GLU A 68 4.92 -19.12 -7.79
CA GLU A 68 5.94 -18.30 -7.11
C GLU A 68 5.47 -16.84 -6.94
N LEU A 69 4.73 -16.31 -7.92
CA LEU A 69 4.30 -14.90 -7.90
C LEU A 69 3.42 -14.58 -6.69
N LYS A 70 2.65 -15.53 -6.17
CA LYS A 70 1.87 -15.34 -4.93
C LYS A 70 2.79 -15.01 -3.74
N SER A 71 3.93 -15.70 -3.64
CA SER A 71 4.95 -15.43 -2.61
C SER A 71 5.56 -14.04 -2.78
N VAL A 72 5.86 -13.66 -4.03
CA VAL A 72 6.42 -12.35 -4.37
C VAL A 72 5.43 -11.23 -4.05
N LEU A 73 4.15 -11.41 -4.35
CA LEU A 73 3.07 -10.47 -4.03
C LEU A 73 2.89 -10.30 -2.52
N LEU A 74 2.91 -11.39 -1.75
CA LEU A 74 2.83 -11.34 -0.28
C LEU A 74 4.06 -10.65 0.33
N ASN A 75 5.26 -10.92 -0.21
CA ASN A 75 6.48 -10.25 0.23
C ASN A 75 6.45 -8.75 -0.11
N GLU A 76 6.02 -8.39 -1.32
CA GLU A 76 5.82 -6.99 -1.72
C GLU A 76 4.82 -6.30 -0.81
N ALA A 77 3.68 -6.94 -0.49
CA ALA A 77 2.70 -6.36 0.44
C ALA A 77 3.30 -6.04 1.83
N ASN A 78 4.15 -6.94 2.36
CA ASN A 78 4.86 -6.71 3.61
C ASN A 78 5.88 -5.56 3.53
N LEU A 79 6.60 -5.45 2.41
CA LEU A 79 7.51 -4.33 2.16
C LEU A 79 6.73 -3.00 2.08
N GLN A 80 5.59 -3.00 1.40
CA GLN A 80 4.74 -1.81 1.29
C GLN A 80 4.15 -1.41 2.64
N PHE A 81 3.76 -2.36 3.50
CA PHE A 81 3.37 -2.07 4.88
C PHE A 81 4.51 -1.43 5.68
N SER A 82 5.74 -1.94 5.59
CA SER A 82 6.88 -1.32 6.28
C SER A 82 7.13 0.12 5.82
N LYS A 83 6.98 0.41 4.51
CA LYS A 83 7.05 1.78 3.98
C LYS A 83 5.89 2.65 4.48
N ALA A 84 4.68 2.11 4.56
CA ALA A 84 3.51 2.81 5.06
C ALA A 84 3.70 3.22 6.53
N LEU A 85 4.13 2.27 7.36
CA LEU A 85 4.42 2.48 8.79
C LEU A 85 5.51 3.53 9.00
N TYR A 86 6.60 3.45 8.22
CA TYR A 86 7.65 4.47 8.21
C TYR A 86 7.08 5.86 7.89
N ASN A 87 6.32 6.00 6.81
CA ASN A 87 5.80 7.30 6.39
C ASN A 87 4.76 7.87 7.38
N TRP A 88 4.00 7.00 8.05
CA TRP A 88 3.06 7.42 9.09
C TRP A 88 3.78 7.93 10.35
N SER A 89 4.87 7.28 10.76
CA SER A 89 5.76 7.76 11.82
C SER A 89 6.38 9.12 11.48
N ILE A 90 6.92 9.28 10.27
CA ILE A 90 7.47 10.55 9.80
C ILE A 90 6.39 11.64 9.75
N TYR A 91 5.18 11.30 9.31
CA TYR A 91 4.04 12.23 9.33
C TYR A 91 3.83 12.82 10.73
N LYS A 92 3.69 11.98 11.77
CA LYS A 92 3.48 12.48 13.15
C LYS A 92 4.63 13.33 13.66
N LYS A 93 5.86 13.02 13.25
CA LYS A 93 7.05 13.80 13.60
C LYS A 93 7.12 15.15 12.90
N LEU A 94 6.56 15.26 11.70
CA LEU A 94 6.45 16.53 10.98
C LEU A 94 5.34 17.40 11.59
N VAL A 95 4.20 16.79 11.90
CA VAL A 95 3.09 17.38 12.65
C VAL A 95 3.57 17.99 13.96
N SER A 96 4.34 17.25 14.77
CA SER A 96 4.82 17.74 16.08
C SER A 96 5.78 18.92 15.97
N LYS A 97 6.35 19.16 14.79
CA LYS A 97 7.25 20.28 14.48
C LYS A 97 6.55 21.43 13.74
N GLY A 98 5.25 21.33 13.49
CA GLY A 98 4.51 22.30 12.70
C GLY A 98 4.85 22.28 11.21
N LEU A 99 5.41 21.19 10.68
CA LEU A 99 5.83 21.04 9.27
C LEU A 99 4.71 20.41 8.42
N TRP A 100 3.58 21.11 8.28
CA TRP A 100 2.30 20.60 7.80
C TRP A 100 2.26 20.25 6.31
N SER A 101 2.87 21.04 5.44
CA SER A 101 2.94 20.72 4.00
C SER A 101 3.64 19.38 3.77
N TRP A 102 4.77 19.17 4.43
CA TRP A 102 5.50 17.90 4.40
C TRP A 102 4.74 16.77 5.12
N ALA A 103 4.03 17.08 6.21
CA ALA A 103 3.17 16.11 6.88
C ALA A 103 2.08 15.59 5.91
N CYS A 104 1.38 16.47 5.19
CA CYS A 104 0.36 16.07 4.22
C CYS A 104 0.94 15.16 3.12
N VAL A 105 2.12 15.48 2.61
CA VAL A 105 2.81 14.66 1.60
C VAL A 105 3.17 13.27 2.15
N THR A 106 3.68 13.19 3.37
CA THR A 106 4.07 11.92 4.00
C THR A 106 2.86 11.07 4.38
N LEU A 107 1.76 11.67 4.85
CA LEU A 107 0.49 10.97 5.09
C LEU A 107 -0.09 10.40 3.78
N TYR A 108 0.02 11.14 2.67
CA TYR A 108 -0.35 10.61 1.36
C TYR A 108 0.48 9.38 0.99
N TYR A 109 1.81 9.42 1.16
CA TYR A 109 2.65 8.28 0.81
C TYR A 109 2.43 7.09 1.74
N ALA A 110 2.13 7.32 3.02
CA ALA A 110 1.73 6.25 3.94
C ALA A 110 0.50 5.49 3.40
N GLN A 111 -0.51 6.23 2.96
CA GLN A 111 -1.70 5.66 2.32
C GLN A 111 -1.37 5.00 0.98
N PHE A 112 -0.57 5.64 0.13
CA PHE A 112 -0.20 5.11 -1.18
C PHE A 112 0.53 3.76 -1.07
N TYR A 113 1.47 3.62 -0.13
CA TYR A 113 2.12 2.34 0.11
C TYR A 113 1.15 1.32 0.72
N CYS A 114 0.31 1.73 1.66
CA CYS A 114 -0.73 0.86 2.21
C CYS A 114 -1.66 0.28 1.14
N ILE A 115 -2.23 1.12 0.26
CA ILE A 115 -3.14 0.65 -0.80
C ILE A 115 -2.43 -0.25 -1.81
N ASN A 116 -1.16 0.01 -2.12
CA ASN A 116 -0.36 -0.91 -2.93
C ASN A 116 -0.22 -2.28 -2.24
N GLY A 117 0.04 -2.29 -0.92
CA GLY A 117 0.10 -3.54 -0.16
C GLY A 117 -1.23 -4.29 -0.17
N LEU A 118 -2.34 -3.59 0.02
CA LEU A 118 -3.70 -4.15 -0.03
C LEU A 118 -4.02 -4.73 -1.41
N LEU A 119 -3.62 -4.06 -2.50
CA LEU A 119 -3.80 -4.55 -3.86
C LEU A 119 -2.93 -5.79 -4.14
N ASN A 120 -1.67 -5.78 -3.69
CA ASN A 120 -0.75 -6.90 -3.89
C ASN A 120 -1.29 -8.20 -3.26
N ILE A 121 -1.91 -8.11 -2.07
CA ILE A 121 -2.56 -9.26 -1.41
C ILE A 121 -3.71 -9.80 -2.26
N GLN A 122 -4.41 -8.94 -3.00
CA GLN A 122 -5.50 -9.29 -3.91
C GLN A 122 -4.98 -9.71 -5.30
N GLY A 123 -3.67 -9.87 -5.47
CA GLY A 123 -3.06 -10.26 -6.74
C GLY A 123 -3.11 -9.19 -7.83
N ASN A 124 -3.24 -7.92 -7.44
CA ASN A 124 -3.14 -6.77 -8.32
C ASN A 124 -1.88 -5.98 -7.95
N ALA A 125 -0.98 -5.76 -8.91
CA ALA A 125 0.29 -5.09 -8.61
C ALA A 125 0.75 -4.13 -9.69
N PHE A 126 1.43 -3.07 -9.26
CA PHE A 126 2.05 -2.09 -10.14
C PHE A 126 3.55 -2.10 -9.91
N SER A 127 4.33 -2.30 -10.96
CA SER A 127 5.80 -2.35 -10.85
C SER A 127 6.49 -1.70 -12.03
N ARG A 128 7.75 -1.33 -11.81
CA ARG A 128 8.58 -0.57 -12.76
C ARG A 128 9.96 -1.21 -12.93
N PRO A 129 10.06 -2.43 -13.50
CA PRO A 129 11.33 -3.06 -13.84
C PRO A 129 12.06 -2.28 -14.94
N LYS A 130 13.40 -2.39 -14.92
CA LYS A 130 14.26 -1.90 -16.00
C LYS A 130 14.50 -3.06 -16.98
N LEU A 131 14.03 -2.89 -18.22
CA LEU A 131 14.12 -3.90 -19.28
C LEU A 131 15.06 -3.44 -20.38
N LEU A 132 15.70 -4.39 -21.08
CA LEU A 132 16.55 -4.07 -22.22
C LEU A 132 15.70 -3.73 -23.45
N THR A 133 16.03 -2.62 -24.09
CA THR A 133 15.48 -2.23 -25.40
C THR A 133 16.19 -2.95 -26.54
N ASN A 134 15.62 -2.91 -27.75
CA ASN A 134 16.21 -3.49 -28.96
C ASN A 134 17.60 -2.92 -29.30
N ILE A 135 17.95 -1.75 -28.77
CA ILE A 135 19.26 -1.10 -28.93
C ILE A 135 20.19 -1.33 -27.72
N GLY A 136 19.87 -2.27 -26.83
CA GLY A 136 20.69 -2.65 -25.69
C GLY A 136 20.67 -1.68 -24.48
N LYS A 137 19.83 -0.63 -24.51
CA LYS A 137 19.69 0.30 -23.37
C LYS A 137 18.64 -0.20 -22.38
N GLU A 138 18.87 -0.03 -21.08
CA GLU A 138 17.84 -0.25 -20.06
C GLU A 138 16.80 0.87 -20.09
N LYS A 139 15.51 0.49 -20.07
CA LYS A 139 14.36 1.39 -19.97
C LYS A 139 13.44 0.93 -18.84
N GLU A 140 13.06 1.86 -17.97
CA GLU A 140 12.03 1.58 -16.99
C GLU A 140 10.67 1.44 -17.67
N THR A 141 9.99 0.33 -17.42
CA THR A 141 8.72 -0.03 -18.06
C THR A 141 7.67 -0.24 -16.99
N VAL A 142 6.49 0.37 -17.15
CA VAL A 142 5.39 0.21 -16.20
C VAL A 142 4.66 -1.08 -16.52
N PHE A 143 4.45 -1.91 -15.50
CA PHE A 143 3.63 -3.10 -15.57
C PHE A 143 2.44 -2.98 -14.63
N HIS A 144 1.29 -3.43 -15.10
CA HIS A 144 0.17 -3.81 -14.26
C HIS A 144 0.02 -5.33 -14.31
N VAL A 145 0.03 -5.96 -13.14
CA VAL A 145 -0.23 -7.38 -12.93
C VAL A 145 -1.67 -7.54 -12.45
N TYR A 146 -2.41 -8.43 -13.09
CA TYR A 146 -3.77 -8.82 -12.70
C TYR A 146 -3.84 -10.31 -12.44
N THR A 147 -4.85 -10.70 -11.67
CA THR A 147 -5.16 -12.09 -11.41
C THR A 147 -6.29 -12.58 -12.33
N GLU A 148 -6.00 -13.59 -13.15
CA GLU A 148 -7.01 -14.26 -13.98
C GLU A 148 -7.65 -15.43 -13.25
N ASP A 149 -6.84 -16.22 -12.54
CA ASP A 149 -7.28 -17.28 -11.63
C ASP A 149 -6.27 -17.38 -10.48
N PHE A 150 -6.66 -16.90 -9.30
CA PHE A 150 -5.73 -16.85 -8.18
C PHE A 150 -5.41 -18.23 -7.64
N ALA A 151 -6.39 -19.14 -7.59
CA ALA A 151 -6.18 -20.50 -7.10
C ALA A 151 -5.16 -21.22 -7.99
N ALA A 152 -5.36 -21.16 -9.31
CA ALA A 152 -4.47 -21.77 -10.30
C ALA A 152 -3.14 -21.02 -10.50
N GLY A 153 -2.94 -19.85 -9.87
CA GLY A 153 -1.73 -19.05 -10.04
C GLY A 153 -1.59 -18.47 -11.45
N LYS A 154 -2.71 -18.15 -12.10
CA LYS A 154 -2.78 -17.61 -13.45
C LYS A 154 -2.90 -16.08 -13.41
N PHE A 155 -1.92 -15.41 -13.99
CA PHE A 155 -1.76 -13.97 -13.96
C PHE A 155 -1.62 -13.38 -15.35
N ILE A 156 -2.00 -12.11 -15.48
CA ILE A 156 -1.86 -11.32 -16.70
C ILE A 156 -0.96 -10.14 -16.41
N PHE A 157 -0.01 -9.88 -17.30
CA PHE A 157 0.96 -8.79 -17.21
C PHE A 157 0.77 -7.86 -18.39
N GLU A 158 0.35 -6.63 -18.13
CA GLU A 158 0.18 -5.59 -19.16
C GLU A 158 1.27 -4.55 -19.02
N MET A 159 2.10 -4.40 -20.06
CA MET A 159 2.99 -3.26 -20.22
C MET A 159 2.17 -2.01 -20.51
N ARG A 160 2.54 -0.88 -19.88
CA ARG A 160 1.81 0.38 -20.01
C ARG A 160 2.76 1.59 -20.08
N ASN A 161 2.24 2.71 -20.58
CA ASN A 161 2.98 3.96 -20.82
C ASN A 161 2.59 5.15 -19.89
N TYR A 162 1.84 4.92 -18.82
CA TYR A 162 1.23 6.01 -18.01
C TYR A 162 1.73 6.04 -16.56
N LYS A 163 1.39 7.12 -15.82
CA LYS A 163 1.77 7.33 -14.42
C LYS A 163 0.87 6.52 -13.46
N PRO A 164 1.42 5.64 -12.61
CA PRO A 164 0.62 4.64 -11.88
C PRO A 164 -0.22 5.19 -10.71
N HIS A 165 -0.02 6.44 -10.25
CA HIS A 165 -0.64 6.90 -9.00
C HIS A 165 -2.16 6.85 -9.03
N GLU A 166 -2.79 7.48 -10.02
CA GLU A 166 -4.25 7.51 -10.12
C GLU A 166 -4.83 6.11 -10.34
N ASP A 167 -4.18 5.29 -11.17
CA ASP A 167 -4.64 3.92 -11.42
C ASP A 167 -4.53 3.02 -10.19
N VAL A 168 -3.51 3.18 -9.35
CA VAL A 168 -3.43 2.46 -8.07
C VAL A 168 -4.64 2.80 -7.21
N TRP A 169 -4.97 4.08 -7.06
CA TRP A 169 -6.15 4.50 -6.29
C TRP A 169 -7.46 4.01 -6.91
N ARG A 170 -7.60 4.14 -8.23
CA ARG A 170 -8.77 3.66 -8.97
C ARG A 170 -8.94 2.16 -8.76
N GLN A 171 -7.84 1.41 -8.83
CA GLN A 171 -7.85 -0.02 -8.63
C GLN A 171 -8.20 -0.40 -7.19
N TYR A 172 -7.65 0.33 -6.22
CA TYR A 172 -7.98 0.16 -4.81
C TYR A 172 -9.49 0.33 -4.58
N TYR A 173 -10.09 1.43 -5.04
CA TYR A 173 -11.53 1.65 -4.88
C TYR A 173 -12.35 0.59 -5.61
N ASN A 174 -11.93 0.14 -6.79
CA ASN A 174 -12.63 -0.92 -7.50
C ASN A 174 -12.67 -2.25 -6.73
N VAL A 175 -11.53 -2.64 -6.14
CA VAL A 175 -11.39 -3.89 -5.37
C VAL A 175 -12.07 -3.77 -4.00
N TYR A 176 -11.85 -2.66 -3.30
CA TYR A 176 -12.20 -2.49 -1.90
C TYR A 176 -13.56 -1.82 -1.65
N LYS A 177 -14.23 -1.23 -2.65
CA LYS A 177 -15.60 -0.66 -2.50
C LYS A 177 -16.61 -1.66 -1.89
N ASN A 178 -16.51 -2.92 -2.33
CA ASN A 178 -17.41 -4.00 -1.93
C ASN A 178 -16.73 -4.97 -0.96
N TYR A 179 -15.47 -4.73 -0.61
CA TYR A 179 -14.75 -5.56 0.34
C TYR A 179 -15.30 -5.30 1.75
N ARG A 180 -15.52 -6.36 2.52
CA ARG A 180 -15.99 -6.26 3.90
C ARG A 180 -15.08 -7.11 4.76
N TYR A 181 -14.25 -6.44 5.54
CA TYR A 181 -13.45 -7.11 6.56
C TYR A 181 -14.22 -7.21 7.87
N LYS A 182 -13.90 -8.21 8.67
CA LYS A 182 -14.68 -8.65 9.84
C LYS A 182 -14.83 -7.63 10.98
N ILE A 183 -14.04 -6.56 10.98
CA ILE A 183 -14.01 -5.56 12.06
C ILE A 183 -14.88 -4.36 11.68
N SER A 184 -15.80 -3.98 12.58
CA SER A 184 -16.79 -2.93 12.37
C SER A 184 -16.21 -1.53 12.16
N SER A 185 -15.05 -1.22 12.75
CA SER A 185 -14.38 0.09 12.58
C SER A 185 -14.00 0.40 11.14
N TYR A 186 -13.82 -0.62 10.28
CA TYR A 186 -13.58 -0.39 8.85
C TYR A 186 -14.81 0.09 8.08
N ASN A 187 -16.01 0.03 8.67
CA ASN A 187 -17.19 0.62 8.03
C ASN A 187 -17.03 2.13 7.83
N GLU A 188 -16.39 2.83 8.78
CA GLU A 188 -16.10 4.26 8.66
C GLU A 188 -15.15 4.55 7.50
N LEU A 189 -14.11 3.71 7.35
CA LEU A 189 -13.22 3.72 6.20
C LEU A 189 -13.99 3.51 4.89
N TYR A 190 -14.80 2.46 4.81
CA TYR A 190 -15.53 2.14 3.57
C TYR A 190 -16.52 3.24 3.19
N GLN A 191 -17.21 3.83 4.16
CA GLN A 191 -18.12 4.94 3.92
C GLN A 191 -17.37 6.16 3.39
N TYR A 192 -16.27 6.55 4.07
CA TYR A 192 -15.44 7.66 3.64
C TYR A 192 -14.92 7.46 2.21
N ASP A 193 -14.43 6.27 1.90
CA ASP A 193 -13.88 5.91 0.59
C ASP A 193 -14.92 5.96 -0.53
N ILE A 194 -16.19 5.69 -0.24
CA ILE A 194 -17.28 5.84 -1.21
C ILE A 194 -17.52 7.31 -1.53
N ASP A 195 -17.55 8.16 -0.50
CA ASP A 195 -17.95 9.57 -0.63
C ASP A 195 -16.82 10.47 -1.16
N ASN A 196 -15.55 10.05 -1.00
CA ASN A 196 -14.37 10.92 -1.22
C ASN A 196 -13.31 10.29 -2.14
N GLN A 197 -13.74 9.50 -3.14
CA GLN A 197 -12.81 8.89 -4.10
C GLN A 197 -11.92 9.96 -4.75
N PHE A 198 -10.62 9.73 -4.70
CA PHE A 198 -9.58 10.61 -5.25
C PHE A 198 -9.38 11.97 -4.57
N ALA A 199 -10.15 12.35 -3.56
CA ALA A 199 -9.93 13.61 -2.82
C ALA A 199 -8.50 13.72 -2.27
N ILE A 200 -7.96 12.61 -1.76
CA ILE A 200 -6.57 12.52 -1.26
C ILE A 200 -5.53 12.73 -2.38
N LEU A 201 -5.81 12.32 -3.62
CA LEU A 201 -4.94 12.62 -4.76
C LEU A 201 -4.97 14.09 -5.11
N GLU A 202 -6.14 14.72 -5.07
CA GLU A 202 -6.28 16.15 -5.34
C GLU A 202 -5.54 16.98 -4.30
N ILE A 203 -5.73 16.69 -3.02
CA ILE A 203 -4.99 17.35 -1.92
C ILE A 203 -3.48 17.24 -2.17
N ARG A 204 -2.99 16.04 -2.51
CA ARG A 204 -1.57 15.82 -2.83
C ARG A 204 -1.13 16.57 -4.08
N HIS A 205 -1.95 16.64 -5.13
CA HIS A 205 -1.60 17.36 -6.35
C HIS A 205 -1.49 18.85 -6.11
N ARG A 206 -2.46 19.43 -5.40
CA ARG A 206 -2.43 20.85 -5.01
C ARG A 206 -1.21 21.13 -4.13
N ALA A 207 -0.99 20.31 -3.10
CA ALA A 207 0.18 20.42 -2.22
C ALA A 207 1.55 20.37 -2.93
N ASN A 208 1.68 19.61 -4.02
CA ASN A 208 2.99 19.44 -4.68
C ASN A 208 3.22 20.37 -5.87
N TYR A 209 2.16 20.84 -6.53
CA TYR A 209 2.29 21.49 -7.85
C TYR A 209 1.56 22.82 -7.96
N ASP A 210 0.68 23.15 -7.01
CA ASP A 210 -0.04 24.41 -7.02
C ASP A 210 0.60 25.37 -6.01
N THR A 211 1.43 26.28 -6.53
CA THR A 211 2.12 27.28 -5.71
C THR A 211 1.17 28.31 -5.11
N ALA A 212 0.00 28.56 -5.73
CA ALA A 212 -1.01 29.44 -5.16
C ALA A 212 -1.65 28.75 -3.95
N PHE A 213 -2.08 27.49 -4.10
CA PHE A 213 -2.56 26.68 -2.98
C PHE A 213 -1.53 26.57 -1.84
N LEU A 214 -0.23 26.41 -2.16
CA LEU A 214 0.85 26.39 -1.17
C LEU A 214 0.92 27.66 -0.31
N LEU A 215 0.66 28.83 -0.88
CA LEU A 215 0.80 30.12 -0.18
C LEU A 215 -0.53 30.63 0.39
N GLU A 216 -1.65 30.22 -0.19
CA GLU A 216 -2.98 30.76 0.12
C GLU A 216 -3.84 29.82 0.97
N ASP A 217 -3.53 28.51 1.01
CA ASP A 217 -4.39 27.51 1.67
C ASP A 217 -3.67 26.63 2.71
N PHE A 218 -2.33 26.69 2.81
CA PHE A 218 -1.63 25.92 3.85
C PHE A 218 -1.58 26.64 5.18
N ILE A 219 -2.02 25.92 6.21
CA ILE A 219 -2.07 26.41 7.60
C ILE A 219 -0.75 27.02 8.09
N GLU A 220 0.41 26.49 7.63
CA GLU A 220 1.76 27.02 7.95
C GLU A 220 1.94 28.50 7.62
N TYR A 221 1.25 28.98 6.58
CA TYR A 221 1.38 30.34 6.07
C TYR A 221 0.20 31.22 6.46
N LEU A 222 -0.91 30.62 6.90
CA LEU A 222 -2.16 31.31 7.23
C LEU A 222 -2.31 31.61 8.71
N LEU A 223 -1.85 30.71 9.58
CA LEU A 223 -2.09 30.81 11.01
C LEU A 223 -0.92 31.47 11.75
N PRO A 224 -1.18 32.30 12.77
CA PRO A 224 -0.13 32.82 13.63
C PRO A 224 0.51 31.70 14.46
N THR A 225 1.72 31.93 14.98
CA THR A 225 2.53 30.92 15.68
C THR A 225 1.79 30.23 16.82
N ASN A 226 1.01 30.95 17.62
CA ASN A 226 0.24 30.37 18.73
C ASN A 226 -0.84 29.38 18.25
N GLU A 227 -1.52 29.67 17.14
CA GLU A 227 -2.53 28.78 16.57
C GLU A 227 -1.89 27.54 15.92
N LEU A 228 -0.68 27.70 15.36
CA LEU A 228 0.12 26.58 14.86
C LEU A 228 0.58 25.64 15.98
N GLU A 229 0.94 26.20 17.14
CA GLU A 229 1.30 25.43 18.33
C GLU A 229 0.09 24.66 18.89
N ASP A 230 -1.06 25.32 19.00
CA ASP A 230 -2.31 24.67 19.43
C ASP A 230 -2.72 23.54 18.47
N PHE A 231 -2.60 23.78 17.16
CA PHE A 231 -2.86 22.76 16.15
C PHE A 231 -1.85 21.60 16.21
N ALA A 232 -0.56 21.89 16.47
CA ALA A 232 0.47 20.87 16.72
C ALA A 232 0.10 19.96 17.89
N LEU A 233 -0.29 20.55 19.03
CA LEU A 233 -0.71 19.81 20.21
C LEU A 233 -1.95 18.95 19.95
N LYS A 234 -2.94 19.48 19.21
CA LYS A 234 -4.15 18.75 18.84
C LYS A 234 -3.87 17.50 18.01
N MET A 235 -2.88 17.57 17.11
CA MET A 235 -2.55 16.50 16.17
C MET A 235 -1.52 15.50 16.72
N GLN A 236 -0.93 15.73 17.90
CA GLN A 236 0.05 14.81 18.49
C GLN A 236 -0.51 13.48 19.03
N PRO A 237 -1.70 13.40 19.66
CA PRO A 237 -2.19 12.18 20.31
C PRO A 237 -2.36 10.96 19.39
N ASN A 238 -2.57 9.79 20.01
CA ASN A 238 -2.95 8.58 19.29
C ASN A 238 -4.32 8.76 18.63
N ILE A 239 -4.35 8.71 17.29
CA ILE A 239 -5.57 8.95 16.53
C ILE A 239 -6.67 7.91 16.77
N PHE A 240 -6.33 6.71 17.26
CA PHE A 240 -7.32 5.68 17.61
C PHE A 240 -7.98 5.92 18.98
N GLU A 241 -7.41 6.80 19.81
CA GLU A 241 -7.98 7.20 21.09
C GLU A 241 -8.80 8.49 20.98
N THR A 242 -8.64 9.22 19.88
CA THR A 242 -9.41 10.41 19.59
C THR A 242 -10.86 10.03 19.24
N SER A 243 -11.83 10.56 19.98
CA SER A 243 -13.25 10.41 19.62
C SER A 243 -13.54 11.04 18.24
N TRP A 244 -14.57 10.54 17.55
CA TRP A 244 -15.02 11.11 16.27
C TRP A 244 -15.14 12.63 16.35
N THR A 245 -14.55 13.31 15.37
CA THR A 245 -14.34 14.76 15.37
C THR A 245 -14.78 15.35 14.03
N GLU A 246 -15.35 16.56 14.07
CA GLU A 246 -15.67 17.34 12.87
C GLU A 246 -14.41 17.94 12.20
N ASP A 247 -13.25 17.83 12.85
CA ASP A 247 -11.98 18.28 12.28
C ASP A 247 -11.55 17.43 11.07
N GLU A 248 -11.43 18.08 9.92
CA GLU A 248 -11.10 17.41 8.65
C GLU A 248 -9.69 16.80 8.63
N PHE A 249 -8.70 17.40 9.31
CA PHE A 249 -7.33 16.87 9.35
C PHE A 249 -7.25 15.59 10.18
N LEU A 250 -7.86 15.59 11.36
CA LEU A 250 -7.95 14.40 12.20
C LEU A 250 -8.77 13.30 11.51
N LYS A 251 -9.83 13.65 10.79
CA LYS A 251 -10.59 12.70 9.97
C LYS A 251 -9.71 12.07 8.88
N LEU A 252 -8.92 12.88 8.16
CA LEU A 252 -7.98 12.37 7.15
C LEU A 252 -6.92 11.44 7.77
N GLU A 253 -6.36 11.82 8.92
CA GLU A 253 -5.40 10.98 9.66
C GLU A 253 -6.03 9.67 10.11
N TYR A 254 -7.24 9.72 10.67
CA TYR A 254 -7.96 8.55 11.17
C TYR A 254 -8.23 7.55 10.04
N ILE A 255 -8.75 8.02 8.90
CA ILE A 255 -9.01 7.18 7.74
C ILE A 255 -7.70 6.59 7.18
N ALA A 256 -6.62 7.38 7.10
CA ALA A 256 -5.31 6.87 6.70
C ALA A 256 -4.82 5.75 7.63
N SER A 257 -4.96 5.96 8.94
CA SER A 257 -4.55 5.02 9.99
C SER A 257 -5.39 3.75 9.97
N LEU A 258 -6.70 3.85 9.72
CA LEU A 258 -7.57 2.69 9.47
C LEU A 258 -7.10 1.89 8.26
N ARG A 259 -6.77 2.52 7.12
CA ARG A 259 -6.23 1.76 5.96
C ARG A 259 -4.95 1.01 6.32
N ILE A 260 -4.01 1.68 7.01
CA ILE A 260 -2.75 1.07 7.45
C ILE A 260 -3.01 -0.13 8.37
N LYS A 261 -3.91 0.04 9.34
CA LYS A 261 -4.32 -1.04 10.25
C LYS A 261 -5.00 -2.19 9.50
N LEU A 262 -5.83 -1.91 8.50
CA LEU A 262 -6.47 -2.95 7.67
C LEU A 262 -5.42 -3.83 6.99
N LEU A 263 -4.39 -3.21 6.39
CA LEU A 263 -3.28 -3.95 5.78
C LEU A 263 -2.54 -4.80 6.83
N PHE A 264 -2.27 -4.23 8.00
CA PHE A 264 -1.65 -4.96 9.11
C PHE A 264 -2.47 -6.19 9.51
N ASP A 265 -3.77 -6.02 9.79
CA ASP A 265 -4.64 -7.08 10.29
C ASP A 265 -4.74 -8.24 9.26
N ILE A 266 -4.89 -7.92 7.97
CA ILE A 266 -4.91 -8.93 6.90
C ILE A 266 -3.58 -9.67 6.82
N LEU A 267 -2.44 -8.97 6.86
CA LEU A 267 -1.12 -9.60 6.83
C LEU A 267 -0.85 -10.44 8.09
N HIS A 268 -1.26 -9.96 9.27
CA HIS A 268 -1.16 -10.67 10.53
C HIS A 268 -1.91 -12.01 10.46
N GLU A 269 -3.14 -11.99 9.93
CA GLU A 269 -3.92 -13.20 9.74
C GLU A 269 -3.28 -14.16 8.73
N ILE A 270 -2.89 -13.68 7.55
CA ILE A 270 -2.30 -14.51 6.49
C ILE A 270 -0.99 -15.17 6.95
N LEU A 271 -0.14 -14.44 7.67
CA LEU A 271 1.14 -14.99 8.11
C LEU A 271 0.99 -15.91 9.34
N GLY A 272 -0.10 -15.80 10.11
CA GLY A 272 -0.28 -16.55 11.36
C GLY A 272 -0.77 -18.01 11.23
N ILE A 273 -0.80 -18.59 10.03
CA ILE A 273 -1.52 -19.87 9.79
C ILE A 273 -0.65 -21.11 9.77
N SER A 274 0.62 -20.97 9.40
CA SER A 274 1.56 -22.08 9.45
C SER A 274 2.77 -21.69 10.28
N SER A 275 3.44 -22.69 10.88
CA SER A 275 4.63 -22.45 11.70
C SER A 275 5.74 -21.74 10.92
N HIS A 276 5.90 -22.03 9.63
CA HIS A 276 6.89 -21.37 8.77
C HIS A 276 6.59 -19.88 8.55
N LEU A 277 5.33 -19.53 8.24
CA LEU A 277 4.95 -18.13 8.04
C LEU A 277 4.91 -17.36 9.36
N GLU A 278 4.64 -18.05 10.48
CA GLU A 278 4.70 -17.47 11.80
C GLU A 278 6.11 -16.96 12.14
N THR A 279 7.16 -17.72 11.78
CA THR A 279 8.54 -17.26 11.91
C THR A 279 8.77 -15.98 11.11
N ILE A 280 8.33 -15.95 9.85
CA ILE A 280 8.45 -14.76 9.00
C ILE A 280 7.69 -13.57 9.60
N ARG A 281 6.51 -13.81 10.18
CA ARG A 281 5.70 -12.80 10.86
C ARG A 281 6.48 -12.13 11.99
N LYS A 282 7.09 -12.95 12.86
CA LYS A 282 7.90 -12.49 14.00
C LYS A 282 9.13 -11.72 13.55
N ASP A 283 9.85 -12.21 12.54
CA ASP A 283 11.01 -11.51 11.99
C ASP A 283 10.63 -10.12 11.46
N LEU A 284 9.51 -10.02 10.74
CA LEU A 284 9.01 -8.75 10.23
C LEU A 284 8.58 -7.80 11.35
N TYR A 285 8.04 -8.32 12.46
CA TYR A 285 7.70 -7.51 13.63
C TYR A 285 8.94 -6.93 14.29
N LEU A 286 9.98 -7.75 14.50
CA LEU A 286 11.26 -7.31 15.04
C LEU A 286 11.92 -6.25 14.15
N GLU A 287 11.92 -6.45 12.83
CA GLU A 287 12.47 -5.48 11.87
C GLU A 287 11.74 -4.14 11.93
N ARG A 288 10.40 -4.15 12.01
CA ARG A 288 9.58 -2.94 12.09
C ARG A 288 9.73 -2.23 13.43
N ALA A 289 9.77 -2.95 14.53
CA ALA A 289 10.04 -2.39 15.86
C ALA A 289 11.45 -1.77 15.92
N SER A 290 12.46 -2.45 15.37
CA SER A 290 13.83 -1.94 15.25
C SER A 290 13.89 -0.67 14.39
N MET A 291 13.20 -0.64 13.24
CA MET A 291 13.08 0.55 12.40
C MET A 291 12.51 1.74 13.18
N LEU A 292 11.40 1.56 13.90
CA LEU A 292 10.77 2.63 14.69
C LEU A 292 11.68 3.11 15.83
N ASN A 293 12.38 2.20 16.50
CA ASN A 293 13.37 2.54 17.54
C ASN A 293 14.56 3.33 16.97
N ASN A 294 15.09 2.95 15.82
CA ASN A 294 16.23 3.62 15.18
C ASN A 294 15.90 5.04 14.71
N LEU A 295 14.64 5.31 14.37
CA LEU A 295 14.17 6.65 14.05
C LEU A 295 14.01 7.56 15.27
N LYS A 296 14.22 6.99 16.48
CA LYS A 296 13.85 7.59 17.76
C LYS A 296 12.42 8.12 17.65
N ASP A 297 11.52 7.22 17.24
CA ASP A 297 10.11 7.55 17.11
C ASP A 297 9.51 7.75 18.49
N ASP A 298 9.34 9.02 18.84
CA ASP A 298 8.67 9.55 20.02
C ASP A 298 7.19 9.85 19.75
N THR A 299 6.67 9.41 18.60
CA THR A 299 5.28 9.59 18.21
C THR A 299 4.43 8.39 18.63
N PRO A 300 3.09 8.54 18.73
CA PRO A 300 2.21 7.43 19.09
C PRO A 300 2.19 6.25 18.10
N VAL A 301 2.78 6.40 16.91
CA VAL A 301 2.80 5.33 15.88
C VAL A 301 3.53 4.10 16.38
N LYS A 302 4.62 4.29 17.12
CA LYS A 302 5.39 3.20 17.72
C LYS A 302 4.52 2.40 18.69
N ASP A 303 3.89 3.07 19.63
CA ASP A 303 3.07 2.43 20.65
C ASP A 303 1.83 1.77 20.03
N CYS A 304 1.22 2.40 19.02
CA CYS A 304 0.16 1.79 18.23
C CYS A 304 0.60 0.45 17.62
N PHE A 305 1.76 0.44 16.95
CA PHE A 305 2.28 -0.77 16.31
C PHE A 305 2.63 -1.86 17.33
N LEU A 306 3.25 -1.51 18.45
CA LEU A 306 3.57 -2.44 19.54
C LEU A 306 2.30 -3.03 20.17
N ASN A 307 1.26 -2.22 20.35
CA ASN A 307 -0.05 -2.68 20.81
C ASN A 307 -0.71 -3.64 19.82
N TRP A 308 -0.53 -3.43 18.50
CA TRP A 308 -1.12 -4.30 17.48
C TRP A 308 -0.51 -5.70 17.43
N ILE A 309 0.77 -5.84 17.75
CA ILE A 309 1.49 -7.12 17.69
C ILE A 309 1.44 -7.90 19.01
N ASP A 310 0.81 -7.34 20.06
CA ASP A 310 0.83 -7.79 21.45
C ASP A 310 2.27 -7.96 22.00
N GLU A 311 2.68 -7.14 22.98
CA GLU A 311 4.02 -7.25 23.61
C GLU A 311 4.36 -8.68 24.09
N ASN A 312 3.34 -9.48 24.42
CA ASN A 312 3.49 -10.87 24.86
C ASN A 312 3.97 -11.84 23.76
N ASN A 313 3.94 -11.46 22.47
CA ASN A 313 4.41 -12.30 21.37
C ASN A 313 5.85 -12.04 20.94
N ILE A 314 6.50 -11.01 21.51
CA ILE A 314 7.88 -10.63 21.20
C ILE A 314 8.68 -10.69 22.50
N ILE A 315 9.07 -11.90 22.87
CA ILE A 315 10.18 -12.07 23.83
C ILE A 315 11.43 -11.59 23.08
N ILE A 316 11.92 -10.40 23.44
CA ILE A 316 13.18 -9.81 22.97
C ILE A 316 14.36 -10.61 23.54
#